data_AF-A0A8K0VAX6-F1
#
_entry.id   AF-A0A8K0VAX6-F1
#
_cell.length_a   1.000
_cell.length_b   1.000
_cell.length_c   1.000
_cell.angle_alpha   90.00
_cell.angle_beta   90.00
_cell.angle_gamma   90.00
#
_symmetry.space_group_name_H-M   'P 1'
#
loop_
_entity.id
_entity.type
_entity.pdbx_description
1 polymer ?
#
loop_
_entity_poly.entity_id
_entity_poly.type
_entity_poly.pdbx_seq_one_letter_code
_entity_poly.pdbx_strand_id
1 'polypeptide(L)'
;MRNDALWLLLTLLAGLAADPARAQDPMSAIDWLSQSVSNPAPLRPAEPAVTGQGGAVPADVFVSTLDGPSPDGAGILPSSVTGLPRNLWGIGRSSEIAELLATERVDMIPALQGLLLTLLLAEARPPADAAPPGLLLRARIDKLLAMGALEQAQALIVAAQDRSPEMFRRAFDVAMLTGTEDRRCDELQDNPVLAPTYPARIFCLARAGDWNGAALTLRVAQALGLVTAEEDALLSRFLDPDLYEGEPPLTPPQPVTPLAWRMLESIGEGLPTAGLPLAFSHAELRDTAGWKAQIEAAERLARAGVIDPNVLLGIYTARLPAASGGVWNRVEAFQRFETALAAGDPGAVARTIGPAWQQMASAELELPFAILFAERINRLPLTGEADALAFRLALLSPDYEAAAIRRVTSDPMEKFLIGLARGSLQGVSAPSSMARLIAPAFQRPSPPAEIKALLDDNRLGEALLRAMDRIARGLHGEGRFVTDGLSVLRQVGMEDVSRRLALQLMLLERRG
;
A
#
# COMPACT_ATOMS: atom_id res chain seq x y z
N MET A 1 -70.72 -9.60 -33.09
CA MET A 1 -70.40 -8.99 -31.78
C MET A 1 -69.42 -9.91 -31.06
N ARG A 2 -68.17 -9.45 -30.85
CA ARG A 2 -67.12 -9.82 -29.85
C ARG A 2 -66.90 -11.32 -29.50
N ASN A 3 -65.70 -11.89 -29.43
CA ASN A 3 -64.32 -11.41 -29.55
C ASN A 3 -63.40 -12.65 -29.73
N ASP A 4 -62.25 -12.42 -30.35
CA ASP A 4 -61.20 -13.36 -30.75
C ASP A 4 -60.42 -14.02 -29.59
N ALA A 5 -59.84 -15.21 -29.84
CA ALA A 5 -58.38 -15.43 -29.91
C ALA A 5 -58.01 -16.93 -29.96
N LEU A 6 -57.78 -17.42 -31.19
CA LEU A 6 -56.85 -18.52 -31.49
C LEU A 6 -55.42 -18.11 -31.13
N TRP A 7 -54.53 -19.06 -30.82
CA TRP A 7 -53.43 -19.47 -31.72
C TRP A 7 -52.46 -20.45 -31.03
N LEU A 8 -52.40 -21.67 -31.57
CA LEU A 8 -51.32 -22.65 -31.37
C LEU A 8 -50.16 -22.36 -32.34
N LEU A 9 -48.95 -22.62 -31.83
CA LEU A 9 -47.70 -23.02 -32.50
C LEU A 9 -47.25 -22.28 -33.78
N LEU A 10 -46.14 -21.55 -33.63
CA LEU A 10 -45.04 -21.63 -34.60
C LEU A 10 -43.69 -21.61 -33.86
N THR A 11 -42.96 -22.71 -34.01
CA THR A 11 -41.54 -22.90 -33.69
C THR A 11 -40.66 -21.84 -34.36
N LEU A 12 -39.76 -21.20 -33.61
CA LEU A 12 -38.54 -20.60 -34.17
C LEU A 12 -37.37 -20.76 -33.20
N LEU A 13 -36.32 -21.44 -33.67
CA LEU A 13 -34.99 -21.47 -33.07
C LEU A 13 -34.50 -20.02 -32.87
N ALA A 14 -34.28 -19.60 -31.63
CA ALA A 14 -33.47 -18.42 -31.31
C ALA A 14 -32.19 -18.91 -30.65
N GLY A 15 -31.08 -18.76 -31.37
CA GLY A 15 -29.76 -19.21 -30.96
C GLY A 15 -29.30 -18.56 -29.67
N LEU A 16 -28.59 -19.36 -28.88
CA LEU A 16 -27.66 -18.90 -27.86
C LEU A 16 -26.61 -18.00 -28.53
N ALA A 17 -26.87 -16.69 -28.55
CA ALA A 17 -25.82 -15.71 -28.71
C ALA A 17 -24.99 -15.74 -27.42
N ALA A 18 -23.89 -16.48 -27.44
CA ALA A 18 -22.82 -16.26 -26.49
C ALA A 18 -22.30 -14.85 -26.75
N ASP A 19 -22.55 -13.93 -25.82
CA ASP A 19 -21.89 -12.63 -25.81
C ASP A 19 -20.37 -12.89 -25.84
N PRO A 20 -19.63 -12.34 -26.81
CA PRO A 20 -18.18 -12.39 -26.73
C PRO A 20 -17.81 -11.57 -25.50
N ALA A 21 -17.34 -12.25 -24.44
CA ALA A 21 -16.69 -11.61 -23.32
C ALA A 21 -15.58 -10.71 -23.88
N ARG A 22 -15.84 -9.41 -23.92
CA ARG A 22 -14.80 -8.44 -24.24
C ARG A 22 -13.80 -8.49 -23.10
N ALA A 23 -12.54 -8.74 -23.44
CA ALA A 23 -11.44 -8.51 -22.53
C ALA A 23 -11.49 -7.03 -22.13
N GLN A 24 -11.93 -6.76 -20.90
CA GLN A 24 -11.74 -5.47 -20.26
C GLN A 24 -10.22 -5.33 -20.05
N ASP A 25 -9.64 -4.20 -20.46
CA ASP A 25 -8.30 -3.81 -20.03
C ASP A 25 -8.22 -3.95 -18.50
N PRO A 26 -7.10 -4.43 -17.94
CA PRO A 26 -7.04 -4.73 -16.51
C PRO A 26 -7.17 -3.42 -15.73
N MET A 27 -8.40 -3.14 -15.30
CA MET A 27 -8.71 -2.09 -14.35
C MET A 27 -7.84 -2.33 -13.10
N SER A 28 -7.36 -1.25 -12.50
CA SER A 28 -6.72 -1.30 -11.19
C SER A 28 -7.57 -2.16 -10.23
N ALA A 29 -6.91 -3.03 -9.45
CA ALA A 29 -7.58 -3.83 -8.41
C ALA A 29 -8.09 -2.99 -7.22
N ILE A 30 -7.95 -1.67 -7.29
CA ILE A 30 -8.31 -0.69 -6.27
C ILE A 30 -9.30 0.29 -6.90
N ASP A 31 -10.52 0.32 -6.37
CA ASP A 31 -11.66 1.03 -6.96
C ASP A 31 -11.40 2.53 -7.19
N TRP A 32 -10.68 3.20 -6.29
CA TRP A 32 -10.40 4.65 -6.41
C TRP A 32 -9.22 4.98 -7.33
N LEU A 33 -8.33 4.02 -7.57
CA LEU A 33 -7.04 4.24 -8.24
C LEU A 33 -7.21 4.23 -9.75
N SER A 34 -6.51 5.13 -10.45
CA SER A 34 -6.48 5.25 -11.92
C SER A 34 -7.82 5.65 -12.56
N GLN A 35 -8.88 5.88 -11.78
CA GLN A 35 -10.13 6.48 -12.25
C GLN A 35 -9.99 7.97 -12.58
N SER A 36 -9.02 8.68 -11.99
CA SER A 36 -8.77 10.10 -12.27
C SER A 36 -8.41 10.38 -13.73
N VAL A 37 -8.01 9.35 -14.46
CA VAL A 37 -7.43 9.42 -15.81
C VAL A 37 -7.88 8.26 -16.71
N SER A 38 -8.96 7.52 -16.38
CA SER A 38 -9.55 6.42 -17.18
C SER A 38 -9.94 6.80 -18.63
N ASN A 39 -9.92 5.85 -19.58
CA ASN A 39 -10.39 6.11 -20.93
C ASN A 39 -11.91 6.30 -20.88
N PRO A 40 -12.47 7.42 -21.39
CA PRO A 40 -13.91 7.48 -21.61
C PRO A 40 -14.30 6.37 -22.57
N ALA A 41 -15.45 5.73 -22.33
CA ALA A 41 -15.98 4.73 -23.24
C ALA A 41 -16.09 5.35 -24.64
N PRO A 42 -15.55 4.72 -25.71
CA PRO A 42 -15.62 5.31 -27.03
C PRO A 42 -17.09 5.43 -27.45
N LEU A 43 -17.60 6.66 -27.50
CA LEU A 43 -18.81 7.00 -28.23
C LEU A 43 -18.50 6.78 -29.71
N ARG A 44 -18.84 5.60 -30.24
CA ARG A 44 -18.79 5.38 -31.68
C ARG A 44 -19.97 6.12 -32.31
N PRO A 45 -19.76 7.16 -33.14
CA PRO A 45 -20.83 7.64 -34.01
C PRO A 45 -21.32 6.45 -34.84
N ALA A 46 -22.62 6.35 -35.11
CA ALA A 46 -23.14 5.40 -36.08
C ALA A 46 -22.64 5.82 -37.47
N GLU A 47 -21.45 5.37 -37.86
CA GLU A 47 -20.96 5.55 -39.22
C GLU A 47 -21.88 4.78 -40.19
N PRO A 48 -22.28 5.39 -41.32
CA PRO A 48 -23.04 4.67 -42.34
C PRO A 48 -22.21 3.48 -42.84
N ALA A 49 -22.87 2.33 -43.02
CA ALA A 49 -22.21 1.09 -43.41
C ALA A 49 -21.44 1.25 -44.74
N VAL A 50 -20.11 1.33 -44.66
CA VAL A 50 -19.26 1.34 -45.85
C VAL A 50 -19.17 -0.10 -46.35
N THR A 51 -19.79 -0.37 -47.50
CA THR A 51 -19.59 -1.62 -48.24
C THR A 51 -18.26 -1.52 -48.99
N GLY A 52 -17.18 -1.87 -48.31
CA GLY A 52 -15.84 -1.92 -48.89
C GLY A 52 -14.93 -2.81 -48.06
N GLN A 53 -14.42 -3.87 -48.67
CA GLN A 53 -13.44 -4.77 -48.07
C GLN A 53 -12.20 -3.98 -47.62
N GLY A 54 -11.78 -4.18 -46.36
CA GLY A 54 -10.44 -3.78 -45.89
C GLY A 54 -10.34 -2.46 -45.15
N GLY A 55 -11.27 -2.15 -44.23
CA GLY A 55 -11.05 -1.11 -43.22
C GLY A 55 -10.26 -1.67 -42.04
N ALA A 56 -8.96 -1.41 -42.00
CA ALA A 56 -8.14 -1.71 -40.83
C ALA A 56 -8.68 -0.93 -39.62
N VAL A 57 -9.12 -1.66 -38.60
CA VAL A 57 -9.36 -1.11 -37.25
C VAL A 57 -8.04 -0.47 -36.80
N PRO A 58 -8.01 0.76 -36.24
CA PRO A 58 -6.81 1.25 -35.59
C PRO A 58 -6.48 0.26 -34.47
N ALA A 59 -5.46 -0.56 -34.68
CA ALA A 59 -4.87 -1.31 -33.60
C ALA A 59 -4.16 -0.29 -32.71
N ASP A 60 -4.32 -0.40 -31.39
CA ASP A 60 -3.47 0.33 -30.46
C ASP A 60 -2.02 -0.02 -30.77
N VAL A 61 -1.31 0.94 -31.37
CA VAL A 61 0.10 0.76 -31.74
C VAL A 61 0.90 0.95 -30.45
N PHE A 62 1.06 -0.14 -29.71
CA PHE A 62 2.07 -0.21 -28.67
C PHE A 62 3.45 -0.25 -29.34
N VAL A 63 4.11 0.90 -29.39
CA VAL A 63 5.52 0.97 -29.78
C VAL A 63 6.33 0.56 -28.55
N SER A 64 6.54 -0.75 -28.37
CA SER A 64 7.68 -1.21 -27.61
C SER A 64 8.86 -1.35 -28.57
N THR A 65 10.04 -0.90 -28.17
CA THR A 65 11.26 -1.38 -28.81
C THR A 65 11.31 -2.89 -28.54
N LEU A 66 11.30 -3.72 -29.59
CA LEU A 66 11.37 -5.18 -29.46
C LEU A 66 12.59 -5.66 -28.64
N ASP A 67 13.59 -4.78 -28.51
CA ASP A 67 14.88 -5.01 -27.85
C ASP A 67 15.06 -4.26 -26.51
N GLY A 68 14.00 -3.61 -25.98
CA GLY A 68 14.06 -2.92 -24.69
C GLY A 68 13.94 -3.87 -23.48
N PRO A 69 14.58 -3.57 -22.33
CA PRO A 69 14.37 -4.36 -21.10
C PRO A 69 12.89 -4.28 -20.68
N SER A 70 12.31 -5.42 -20.29
CA SER A 70 10.90 -5.47 -19.87
C SER A 70 10.68 -4.62 -18.60
N PRO A 71 9.64 -3.76 -18.57
CA PRO A 71 9.30 -2.94 -17.42
C PRO A 71 8.92 -3.78 -16.19
N ASP A 72 8.45 -5.02 -16.38
CA ASP A 72 8.14 -5.96 -15.29
C ASP A 72 9.38 -6.36 -14.48
N GLY A 73 10.57 -6.15 -15.05
CA GLY A 73 11.83 -6.40 -14.36
C GLY A 73 12.33 -5.26 -13.49
N ALA A 74 11.68 -4.09 -13.54
CA ALA A 74 12.10 -2.91 -12.82
C ALA A 74 12.11 -3.14 -11.30
N GLY A 75 13.06 -2.52 -10.61
CA GLY A 75 13.19 -2.56 -9.16
C GLY A 75 14.14 -1.46 -8.70
N ILE A 76 13.99 -1.07 -7.43
CA ILE A 76 14.87 -0.08 -6.78
C ILE A 76 15.75 -0.71 -5.70
N LEU A 77 15.52 -1.99 -5.38
CA LEU A 77 16.32 -2.74 -4.42
C LEU A 77 17.02 -3.92 -5.14
N PRO A 78 18.37 -3.91 -5.22
CA PRO A 78 19.11 -5.01 -5.82
C PRO A 78 19.16 -6.23 -4.89
N SER A 79 19.46 -7.41 -5.45
CA SER A 79 19.57 -8.67 -4.71
C SER A 79 20.57 -8.63 -3.55
N SER A 80 21.60 -7.78 -3.63
CA SER A 80 22.59 -7.60 -2.56
C SER A 80 22.02 -6.90 -1.32
N VAL A 81 20.93 -6.16 -1.48
CA VAL A 81 20.23 -5.48 -0.38
C VAL A 81 19.09 -6.34 0.14
N THR A 82 18.30 -6.93 -0.75
CA THR A 82 17.09 -7.69 -0.37
C THR A 82 17.39 -9.12 0.06
N GLY A 83 18.51 -9.70 -0.36
CA GLY A 83 18.78 -11.14 -0.26
C GLY A 83 17.92 -11.99 -1.21
N LEU A 84 17.03 -11.39 -1.99
CA LEU A 84 16.16 -12.09 -2.94
C LEU A 84 16.92 -12.36 -4.26
N PRO A 85 16.82 -13.56 -4.84
CA PRO A 85 17.48 -13.88 -6.10
C PRO A 85 16.77 -13.20 -7.29
N ARG A 86 17.54 -12.85 -8.32
CA ARG A 86 16.98 -12.22 -9.54
C ARG A 86 15.97 -13.11 -10.27
N ASN A 87 16.02 -14.44 -10.16
CA ASN A 87 15.03 -15.35 -10.76
C ASN A 87 13.87 -15.67 -9.83
N LEU A 88 13.36 -14.66 -9.13
CA LEU A 88 12.32 -14.79 -8.11
C LEU A 88 11.07 -15.55 -8.59
N TRP A 89 10.66 -15.33 -9.83
CA TRP A 89 9.40 -15.85 -10.38
C TRP A 89 9.53 -17.19 -11.10
N GLY A 90 10.76 -17.61 -11.46
CA GLY A 90 11.01 -18.89 -12.13
C GLY A 90 10.15 -19.09 -13.39
N ILE A 91 9.45 -20.23 -13.44
CA ILE A 91 8.48 -20.60 -14.50
C ILE A 91 7.04 -20.19 -14.18
N GLY A 92 6.82 -19.34 -13.18
CA GLY A 92 5.51 -18.87 -12.77
C GLY A 92 4.79 -18.09 -13.89
N ARG A 93 3.47 -17.93 -13.76
CA ARG A 93 2.67 -17.18 -14.73
C ARG A 93 2.48 -15.75 -14.28
N SER A 94 2.75 -14.79 -15.16
CA SER A 94 2.61 -13.36 -14.87
C SER A 94 1.21 -13.01 -14.33
N SER A 95 0.15 -13.62 -14.86
CA SER A 95 -1.23 -13.40 -14.40
C SER A 95 -1.50 -13.91 -12.99
N GLU A 96 -0.98 -15.10 -12.63
CA GLU A 96 -1.14 -15.67 -11.29
C GLU A 96 -0.39 -14.83 -10.24
N ILE A 97 0.83 -14.40 -10.58
CA ILE A 97 1.64 -13.57 -9.70
C ILE A 97 0.95 -12.22 -9.48
N ALA A 98 0.43 -11.60 -10.54
CA ALA A 98 -0.32 -10.35 -10.43
C ALA A 98 -1.55 -10.50 -9.53
N GLU A 99 -2.28 -11.63 -9.62
CA GLU A 99 -3.44 -11.91 -8.77
C GLU A 99 -3.04 -12.14 -7.31
N LEU A 100 -1.96 -12.90 -7.06
CA LEU A 100 -1.41 -13.08 -5.71
C LEU A 100 -1.01 -11.74 -5.10
N LEU A 101 -0.34 -10.89 -5.87
CA LEU A 101 0.00 -9.55 -5.43
C LEU A 101 -1.25 -8.74 -5.15
N ALA A 102 -2.24 -8.70 -6.04
CA ALA A 102 -3.47 -7.92 -5.86
C ALA A 102 -4.25 -8.33 -4.60
N THR A 103 -4.39 -9.63 -4.36
CA THR A 103 -5.20 -10.20 -3.27
C THR A 103 -4.50 -10.21 -1.90
N GLU A 104 -3.19 -9.98 -1.86
CA GLU A 104 -2.41 -9.95 -0.62
C GLU A 104 -2.95 -8.89 0.37
N ARG A 105 -3.01 -9.22 1.66
CA ARG A 105 -3.63 -8.33 2.66
C ARG A 105 -2.74 -7.12 2.97
N VAL A 106 -3.35 -5.96 3.23
CA VAL A 106 -2.60 -4.77 3.64
C VAL A 106 -2.46 -4.67 5.17
N ASP A 107 -3.38 -5.27 5.92
CA ASP A 107 -3.38 -5.28 7.38
C ASP A 107 -2.54 -6.45 7.91
N MET A 108 -1.22 -6.27 7.94
CA MET A 108 -0.27 -7.27 8.37
C MET A 108 0.53 -6.84 9.61
N ILE A 109 1.14 -7.82 10.28
CA ILE A 109 2.19 -7.55 11.26
C ILE A 109 3.38 -6.87 10.55
N PRO A 110 4.06 -5.88 11.18
CA PRO A 110 5.07 -5.07 10.50
C PRO A 110 6.20 -5.83 9.80
N ALA A 111 6.68 -6.96 10.36
CA ALA A 111 7.71 -7.77 9.72
C ALA A 111 7.25 -8.37 8.37
N LEU A 112 5.98 -8.77 8.25
CA LEU A 112 5.43 -9.23 6.99
C LEU A 112 5.23 -8.06 6.02
N GLN A 113 4.78 -6.92 6.52
CA GLN A 113 4.63 -5.72 5.70
C GLN A 113 5.96 -5.26 5.12
N GLY A 114 7.03 -5.28 5.92
CA GLY A 114 8.40 -5.01 5.46
C GLY A 114 8.89 -6.03 4.43
N LEU A 115 8.57 -7.32 4.60
CA LEU A 115 8.85 -8.35 3.59
C LEU A 115 8.09 -8.07 2.28
N LEU A 116 6.82 -7.68 2.36
CA LEU A 116 6.01 -7.34 1.19
C LEU A 116 6.61 -6.15 0.45
N LEU A 117 6.92 -5.06 1.16
CA LEU A 117 7.58 -3.89 0.59
C LEU A 117 8.90 -4.26 -0.09
N THR A 118 9.71 -5.10 0.56
CA THR A 118 10.98 -5.57 -0.02
C THR A 118 10.75 -6.36 -1.31
N LEU A 119 9.77 -7.26 -1.33
CA LEU A 119 9.38 -8.05 -2.50
C LEU A 119 8.86 -7.15 -3.65
N LEU A 120 8.00 -6.18 -3.32
CA LEU A 120 7.41 -5.23 -4.26
C LEU A 120 8.44 -4.27 -4.87
N LEU A 121 9.59 -4.05 -4.23
CA LEU A 121 10.62 -3.11 -4.69
C LEU A 121 11.88 -3.80 -5.24
N ALA A 122 11.97 -5.12 -5.14
CA ALA A 122 13.11 -5.89 -5.61
C ALA A 122 13.26 -5.86 -7.14
N GLU A 123 14.50 -5.86 -7.61
CA GLU A 123 14.82 -6.20 -9.00
C GLU A 123 14.60 -7.71 -9.23
N ALA A 124 13.75 -8.08 -10.18
CA ALA A 124 13.47 -9.47 -10.50
C ALA A 124 13.33 -9.66 -12.01
N ARG A 125 13.87 -10.76 -12.55
CA ARG A 125 13.64 -11.13 -13.95
C ARG A 125 12.17 -11.50 -14.11
N PRO A 126 11.44 -10.91 -15.06
CA PRO A 126 10.05 -11.25 -15.28
C PRO A 126 9.92 -12.70 -15.79
N PRO A 127 8.76 -13.35 -15.56
CA PRO A 127 8.42 -14.61 -16.19
C PRO A 127 8.56 -14.58 -17.71
N ALA A 128 8.70 -15.76 -18.32
CA ALA A 128 8.79 -15.89 -19.77
C ALA A 128 7.50 -15.46 -20.50
N ASP A 129 6.36 -15.49 -19.82
CA ASP A 129 5.03 -15.12 -20.34
C ASP A 129 4.64 -13.66 -20.07
N ALA A 130 5.60 -12.77 -19.72
CA ALA A 130 5.36 -11.36 -19.38
C ALA A 130 4.97 -10.49 -20.59
N ALA A 131 3.96 -10.94 -21.34
CA ALA A 131 3.31 -10.26 -22.45
C ALA A 131 1.79 -10.15 -22.15
N PRO A 132 1.15 -8.98 -22.30
CA PRO A 132 1.77 -7.70 -22.67
C PRO A 132 2.67 -7.14 -21.55
N PRO A 133 3.72 -6.37 -21.89
CA PRO A 133 4.65 -5.82 -20.91
C PRO A 133 3.97 -4.97 -19.82
N GLY A 134 4.50 -5.04 -18.60
CA GLY A 134 4.16 -4.14 -17.50
C GLY A 134 3.03 -4.62 -16.58
N LEU A 135 2.51 -5.84 -16.77
CA LEU A 135 1.45 -6.38 -15.90
C LEU A 135 1.91 -6.51 -14.44
N LEU A 136 3.10 -7.08 -14.22
CA LEU A 136 3.66 -7.24 -12.89
C LEU A 136 4.09 -5.91 -12.30
N LEU A 137 4.65 -5.01 -13.12
CA LEU A 137 4.98 -3.67 -12.68
C LEU A 137 3.73 -2.94 -12.17
N ARG A 138 2.64 -2.96 -12.94
CA ARG A 138 1.34 -2.39 -12.52
C ARG A 138 0.85 -3.02 -11.23
N ALA A 139 0.80 -4.36 -11.14
CA ALA A 139 0.33 -5.04 -9.93
C ALA A 139 1.15 -4.66 -8.69
N ARG A 140 2.48 -4.50 -8.83
CA ARG A 140 3.36 -4.07 -7.74
C ARG A 140 3.10 -2.63 -7.32
N ILE A 141 2.99 -1.70 -8.28
CA ILE A 141 2.69 -0.30 -8.01
C ILE A 141 1.32 -0.17 -7.36
N ASP A 142 0.29 -0.81 -7.91
CA ASP A 142 -1.06 -0.75 -7.37
C ASP A 142 -1.07 -1.27 -5.92
N LYS A 143 -0.36 -2.38 -5.61
CA LYS A 143 -0.21 -2.82 -4.22
C LYS A 143 0.50 -1.80 -3.34
N LEU A 144 1.59 -1.18 -3.79
CA LEU A 144 2.27 -0.12 -3.03
C LEU A 144 1.32 1.05 -2.71
N LEU A 145 0.48 1.44 -3.67
CA LEU A 145 -0.52 2.51 -3.49
C LEU A 145 -1.62 2.10 -2.51
N ALA A 146 -2.12 0.86 -2.56
CA ALA A 146 -3.04 0.33 -1.55
C ALA A 146 -2.45 0.34 -0.14
N MET A 147 -1.15 0.08 -0.02
CA MET A 147 -0.42 0.12 1.25
C MET A 147 -0.10 1.55 1.72
N GLY A 148 -0.38 2.59 0.92
CA GLY A 148 0.00 3.97 1.22
C GLY A 148 1.50 4.26 1.04
N ALA A 149 2.24 3.38 0.36
CA ALA A 149 3.68 3.51 0.08
C ALA A 149 3.93 4.40 -1.16
N LEU A 150 3.46 5.65 -1.11
CA LEU A 150 3.44 6.56 -2.27
C LEU A 150 4.85 6.93 -2.77
N GLU A 151 5.79 7.20 -1.86
CA GLU A 151 7.17 7.52 -2.23
C GLU A 151 7.85 6.33 -2.92
N GLN A 152 7.63 5.12 -2.40
CA GLN A 152 8.17 3.88 -2.92
C GLN A 152 7.54 3.54 -4.29
N ALA A 153 6.23 3.74 -4.45
CA ALA A 153 5.55 3.62 -5.73
C ALA A 153 6.11 4.61 -6.76
N GLN A 154 6.30 5.88 -6.37
CA GLN A 154 6.87 6.90 -7.24
C GLN A 154 8.31 6.57 -7.65
N ALA A 155 9.13 6.09 -6.73
CA ALA A 155 10.49 5.65 -7.02
C ALA A 155 10.51 4.47 -8.00
N LEU A 156 9.63 3.49 -7.84
CA LEU A 156 9.51 2.36 -8.75
C LEU A 156 9.04 2.78 -10.15
N ILE A 157 8.06 3.69 -10.25
CA ILE A 157 7.60 4.27 -11.53
C ILE A 157 8.78 4.95 -12.25
N VAL A 158 9.56 5.76 -11.54
CA VAL A 158 10.72 6.46 -12.12
C VAL A 158 11.79 5.47 -12.59
N ALA A 159 12.06 4.43 -11.79
CA ALA A 159 13.06 3.42 -12.10
C ALA A 159 12.68 2.54 -13.30
N ALA A 160 11.38 2.28 -13.51
CA ALA A 160 10.88 1.51 -14.63
C ALA A 160 11.06 2.22 -15.98
N GLN A 161 11.13 3.56 -15.98
CA GLN A 161 11.20 4.39 -17.20
C GLN A 161 10.10 4.12 -18.23
N ASP A 162 9.00 3.47 -17.81
CA ASP A 162 7.84 3.22 -18.64
C ASP A 162 6.99 4.49 -18.74
N ARG A 163 6.85 4.99 -19.96
CA ARG A 163 6.10 6.20 -20.30
C ARG A 163 4.68 5.90 -20.81
N SER A 164 4.19 4.68 -20.55
CA SER A 164 2.82 4.31 -20.89
C SER A 164 1.80 5.20 -20.17
N PRO A 165 0.62 5.42 -20.77
CA PRO A 165 -0.48 6.12 -20.09
C PRO A 165 -0.79 5.49 -18.74
N GLU A 166 -0.79 4.15 -18.64
CA GLU A 166 -1.03 3.42 -17.40
C GLU A 166 -0.08 3.82 -16.26
N MET A 167 1.20 4.01 -16.54
CA MET A 167 2.17 4.49 -15.54
C MET A 167 1.97 5.95 -15.19
N PHE A 168 1.70 6.79 -16.20
CA PHE A 168 1.35 8.19 -15.97
C PHE A 168 0.15 8.30 -15.03
N ARG A 169 -0.85 7.43 -15.15
CA ARG A 169 -2.03 7.44 -14.28
C ARG A 169 -1.69 7.31 -12.80
N ARG A 170 -0.93 6.29 -12.44
CA ARG A 170 -0.51 6.07 -11.05
C ARG A 170 0.36 7.22 -10.56
N ALA A 171 1.24 7.73 -11.41
CA ALA A 171 2.11 8.86 -11.07
C ALA A 171 1.31 10.15 -10.83
N PHE A 172 0.25 10.37 -11.60
CA PHE A 172 -0.67 11.48 -11.44
C PHE A 172 -1.44 11.38 -10.10
N ASP A 173 -1.96 10.20 -9.79
CA ASP A 173 -2.65 9.94 -8.51
C ASP A 173 -1.72 10.18 -7.30
N VAL A 174 -0.47 9.71 -7.36
CA VAL A 174 0.55 10.00 -6.34
C VAL A 174 0.78 11.50 -6.20
N ALA A 175 0.88 12.22 -7.32
CA ALA A 175 1.12 13.66 -7.31
C ALA A 175 -0.03 14.43 -6.63
N MET A 176 -1.28 14.03 -6.89
CA MET A 176 -2.46 14.61 -6.24
C MET A 176 -2.47 14.44 -4.71
N LEU A 177 -1.86 13.38 -4.18
CA LEU A 177 -1.83 13.12 -2.73
C LEU A 177 -0.57 13.67 -2.04
N THR A 178 0.47 14.00 -2.80
CA THR A 178 1.77 14.45 -2.26
C THR A 178 2.02 15.95 -2.47
N GLY A 179 1.15 16.66 -3.19
CA GLY A 179 1.37 18.09 -3.47
C GLY A 179 2.35 18.36 -4.61
N THR A 180 2.56 17.37 -5.49
CA THR A 180 3.51 17.47 -6.61
C THR A 180 2.82 17.51 -7.98
N GLU A 181 1.54 17.89 -8.00
CA GLU A 181 0.68 17.94 -9.18
C GLU A 181 1.23 18.75 -10.36
N ASP A 182 1.89 19.89 -10.09
CA ASP A 182 2.31 20.84 -11.13
C ASP A 182 3.22 20.17 -12.16
N ARG A 183 4.21 19.40 -11.69
CA ARG A 183 5.13 18.66 -12.56
C ARG A 183 4.37 17.67 -13.47
N ARG A 184 3.34 17.00 -12.95
CA ARG A 184 2.57 16.03 -13.74
C ARG A 184 1.62 16.71 -14.71
N CYS A 185 1.10 17.89 -14.35
CA CYS A 185 0.31 18.70 -15.26
C CYS A 185 1.15 19.24 -16.43
N ASP A 186 2.41 19.66 -16.19
CA ASP A 186 3.33 20.05 -17.27
C ASP A 186 3.58 18.87 -18.24
N GLU A 187 3.88 17.68 -17.70
CA GLU A 187 4.07 16.46 -18.50
C GLU A 187 2.83 16.11 -19.35
N LEU A 188 1.62 16.35 -18.82
CA LEU A 188 0.37 16.14 -19.55
C LEU A 188 0.16 17.17 -20.65
N GLN A 189 0.52 18.43 -20.43
CA GLN A 189 0.39 19.47 -21.45
C GLN A 189 1.32 19.22 -22.63
N ASP A 190 2.54 18.76 -22.35
CA ASP A 190 3.52 18.39 -23.38
C ASP A 190 3.09 17.13 -24.16
N ASN A 191 2.35 16.23 -23.51
CA ASN A 191 1.84 15.01 -24.14
C ASN A 191 0.38 14.71 -23.77
N PRO A 192 -0.60 15.35 -24.46
CA PRO A 192 -2.02 15.19 -24.15
C PRO A 192 -2.57 13.78 -24.32
N VAL A 193 -1.84 12.87 -24.98
CA VAL A 193 -2.22 11.46 -25.14
C VAL A 193 -2.09 10.68 -23.81
N LEU A 194 -1.39 11.23 -22.81
CA LEU A 194 -1.18 10.59 -21.51
C LEU A 194 -2.40 10.62 -20.58
N ALA A 195 -3.23 11.67 -20.63
CA ALA A 195 -4.47 11.74 -19.85
C ALA A 195 -5.70 11.72 -20.78
N PRO A 196 -6.44 10.60 -20.78
CA PRO A 196 -7.64 10.47 -21.60
C PRO A 196 -8.91 10.99 -20.91
N THR A 197 -8.89 11.39 -19.61
CA THR A 197 -10.06 12.01 -18.97
C THR A 197 -10.10 13.52 -19.17
N TYR A 198 -11.31 14.02 -19.40
CA TYR A 198 -11.58 15.46 -19.38
C TYR A 198 -11.30 16.09 -18.01
N PRO A 199 -11.69 15.50 -16.86
CA PRO A 199 -11.34 16.03 -15.54
C PRO A 199 -9.84 16.34 -15.34
N ALA A 200 -8.93 15.42 -15.66
CA ALA A 200 -7.50 15.64 -15.46
C ALA A 200 -6.97 16.74 -16.40
N ARG A 201 -7.42 16.76 -17.66
CA ARG A 201 -7.06 17.79 -18.62
C ARG A 201 -7.53 19.17 -18.19
N ILE A 202 -8.79 19.29 -17.75
CA ILE A 202 -9.38 20.55 -17.28
C ILE A 202 -8.64 21.05 -16.03
N PHE A 203 -8.39 20.16 -15.07
CA PHE A 203 -7.61 20.48 -13.88
C PHE A 203 -6.21 21.01 -14.24
N CYS A 204 -5.48 20.33 -15.12
CA CYS A 204 -4.13 20.76 -15.50
C CYS A 204 -4.09 22.03 -16.35
N LEU A 205 -5.10 22.29 -17.19
CA LEU A 205 -5.24 23.58 -17.88
C LEU A 205 -5.42 24.73 -16.87
N ALA A 206 -6.31 24.56 -15.90
CA ALA A 206 -6.54 25.53 -14.83
C ALA A 206 -5.27 25.74 -13.97
N ARG A 207 -4.56 24.67 -13.61
CA ARG A 207 -3.29 24.75 -12.85
C ARG A 207 -2.20 25.53 -13.57
N ALA A 208 -2.12 25.42 -14.90
CA ALA A 208 -1.20 26.22 -15.71
C ALA A 208 -1.68 27.65 -15.97
N GLY A 209 -2.85 28.04 -15.45
CA GLY A 209 -3.44 29.37 -15.60
C GLY A 209 -4.29 29.56 -16.87
N ASP A 210 -4.49 28.53 -17.68
CA ASP A 210 -5.38 28.57 -18.84
C ASP A 210 -6.83 28.26 -18.44
N TRP A 211 -7.42 29.13 -17.62
CA TRP A 211 -8.80 29.02 -17.17
C TRP A 211 -9.82 29.04 -18.31
N ASN A 212 -9.54 29.83 -19.35
CA ASN A 212 -10.40 29.91 -20.54
C ASN A 212 -10.37 28.60 -21.33
N GLY A 213 -9.19 28.01 -21.54
CA GLY A 213 -9.04 26.71 -22.17
C GLY A 213 -9.69 25.59 -21.37
N ALA A 214 -9.57 25.64 -20.04
CA ALA A 214 -10.23 24.70 -19.14
C ALA A 214 -11.77 24.78 -19.25
N ALA A 215 -12.35 25.98 -19.20
CA ALA A 215 -13.78 26.21 -19.34
C ALA A 215 -14.32 25.83 -20.73
N LEU A 216 -13.58 26.13 -21.80
CA LEU A 216 -13.94 25.70 -23.15
C LEU A 216 -13.93 24.17 -23.26
N THR A 217 -12.91 23.52 -22.69
CA THR A 217 -12.79 22.06 -22.68
C THR A 217 -13.97 21.42 -21.94
N LEU A 218 -14.39 21.97 -20.79
CA LEU A 218 -15.57 21.52 -20.06
C LEU A 218 -16.84 21.65 -20.91
N ARG A 219 -17.08 22.81 -21.54
CA ARG A 219 -18.27 23.04 -22.38
C ARG A 219 -18.36 22.07 -23.55
N VAL A 220 -17.23 21.78 -24.19
CA VAL A 220 -17.16 20.79 -25.27
C VAL A 220 -17.46 19.39 -24.73
N ALA A 221 -16.89 19.02 -23.57
CA ALA A 221 -17.14 17.73 -22.95
C ALA A 221 -18.62 17.55 -22.55
N GLN A 222 -19.23 18.58 -21.96
CA GLN A 222 -20.67 18.62 -21.65
C GLN A 222 -21.52 18.41 -22.90
N ALA A 223 -21.26 19.18 -23.97
CA ALA A 223 -22.03 19.11 -25.21
C ALA A 223 -21.95 17.75 -25.91
N LEU A 224 -20.83 17.04 -25.73
CA LEU A 224 -20.59 15.71 -26.29
C LEU A 224 -20.97 14.57 -25.32
N GLY A 225 -21.42 14.87 -24.10
CA GLY A 225 -21.75 13.87 -23.09
C GLY A 225 -20.54 13.07 -22.60
N LEU A 226 -19.36 13.70 -22.54
CA LEU A 226 -18.09 13.08 -22.18
C LEU A 226 -17.69 13.29 -20.72
N VAL A 227 -18.54 13.94 -19.95
CA VAL A 227 -18.45 14.09 -18.49
C VAL A 227 -19.77 13.65 -17.86
N THR A 228 -19.68 12.95 -16.73
CA THR A 228 -20.84 12.59 -15.91
C THR A 228 -21.40 13.83 -15.19
N ALA A 229 -22.62 13.73 -14.66
CA ALA A 229 -23.23 14.84 -13.91
C ALA A 229 -22.44 15.19 -12.63
N GLU A 230 -21.84 14.20 -11.97
CA GLU A 230 -21.00 14.40 -10.78
C GLU A 230 -19.70 15.10 -11.13
N GLU A 231 -19.01 14.66 -12.20
CA GLU A 231 -17.81 15.33 -12.70
C GLU A 231 -18.11 16.75 -13.16
N ASP A 232 -19.22 16.97 -13.85
CA ASP A 232 -19.63 18.29 -14.32
C ASP A 232 -19.87 19.26 -13.15
N ALA A 233 -20.59 18.82 -12.11
CA ALA A 233 -20.84 19.62 -10.93
C ALA A 233 -19.54 20.00 -10.22
N LEU A 234 -18.60 19.06 -10.07
CA LEU A 234 -17.30 19.32 -9.46
C LEU A 234 -16.43 20.25 -10.31
N LEU A 235 -16.31 19.99 -11.62
CA LEU A 235 -15.49 20.79 -12.53
C LEU A 235 -16.03 22.20 -12.69
N SER A 236 -17.35 22.38 -12.75
CA SER A 236 -17.95 23.71 -12.86
C SER A 236 -17.66 24.55 -11.62
N ARG A 237 -17.78 23.98 -10.42
CA ARG A 237 -17.40 24.67 -9.16
C ARG A 237 -15.92 24.94 -9.05
N PHE A 238 -15.09 24.00 -9.53
CA PHE A 238 -13.63 24.16 -9.54
C PHE A 238 -13.18 25.32 -10.45
N LEU A 239 -13.80 25.48 -11.61
CA LEU A 239 -13.43 26.52 -12.57
C LEU A 239 -13.97 27.91 -12.23
N ASP A 240 -15.14 27.98 -11.60
CA ASP A 240 -15.79 29.24 -11.27
C ASP A 240 -16.54 29.14 -9.93
N PRO A 241 -15.81 29.13 -8.79
CA PRO A 241 -16.41 28.93 -7.46
C PRO A 241 -17.38 30.06 -7.09
N ASP A 242 -17.15 31.28 -7.59
CA ASP A 242 -17.95 32.47 -7.30
C ASP A 242 -19.41 32.31 -7.78
N LEU A 243 -19.62 31.60 -8.90
CA LEU A 243 -20.97 31.31 -9.42
C LEU A 243 -21.80 30.38 -8.52
N TYR A 244 -21.16 29.70 -7.59
CA TYR A 244 -21.79 28.72 -6.70
C TYR A 244 -21.74 29.14 -5.23
N GLU A 245 -21.44 30.42 -4.95
CA GLU A 245 -21.51 30.95 -3.59
C GLU A 245 -22.93 30.79 -3.01
N GLY A 246 -23.02 30.16 -1.84
CA GLY A 246 -24.27 29.93 -1.12
C GLY A 246 -25.05 28.68 -1.56
N GLU A 247 -24.58 27.95 -2.57
CA GLU A 247 -25.12 26.64 -2.93
C GLU A 247 -24.74 25.59 -1.87
N PRO A 248 -25.54 24.52 -1.69
CA PRO A 248 -25.20 23.45 -0.77
C PRO A 248 -23.90 22.75 -1.19
N PRO A 249 -23.12 22.17 -0.25
CA PRO A 249 -21.94 21.38 -0.59
C PRO A 249 -22.25 20.25 -1.57
N LEU A 250 -21.29 19.92 -2.42
CA LEU A 250 -21.38 18.78 -3.32
C LEU A 250 -21.51 17.47 -2.53
N THR A 251 -22.24 16.53 -3.11
CA THR A 251 -22.13 15.13 -2.67
C THR A 251 -20.79 14.61 -3.17
N PRO A 252 -19.90 14.12 -2.28
CA PRO A 252 -18.60 13.61 -2.71
C PRO A 252 -18.77 12.41 -3.67
N PRO A 253 -17.94 12.29 -4.71
CA PRO A 253 -18.00 11.17 -5.64
C PRO A 253 -17.68 9.86 -4.93
N GLN A 254 -18.26 8.76 -5.40
CA GLN A 254 -18.01 7.42 -4.88
C GLN A 254 -17.55 6.48 -6.01
N PRO A 255 -16.30 5.99 -5.99
CA PRO A 255 -15.26 6.24 -4.98
C PRO A 255 -14.66 7.66 -5.08
N VAL A 256 -14.12 8.15 -3.96
CA VAL A 256 -13.36 9.41 -3.95
C VAL A 256 -11.99 9.17 -4.60
N THR A 257 -11.75 9.78 -5.77
CA THR A 257 -10.45 9.72 -6.46
C THR A 257 -9.49 10.81 -5.94
N PRO A 258 -8.16 10.66 -6.06
CA PRO A 258 -7.19 11.67 -5.64
C PRO A 258 -7.40 13.04 -6.30
N LEU A 259 -7.69 13.03 -7.61
CA LEU A 259 -8.01 14.24 -8.36
C LEU A 259 -9.30 14.90 -7.84
N ALA A 260 -10.36 14.11 -7.62
CA ALA A 260 -11.62 14.66 -7.11
C ALA A 260 -11.46 15.22 -5.69
N TRP A 261 -10.75 14.50 -4.82
CA TRP A 261 -10.41 14.97 -3.48
C TRP A 261 -9.64 16.28 -3.52
N ARG A 262 -8.66 16.39 -4.44
CA ARG A 262 -7.88 17.62 -4.61
C ARG A 262 -8.72 18.79 -5.10
N MET A 263 -9.64 18.56 -6.05
CA MET A 263 -10.56 19.59 -6.51
C MET A 263 -11.49 20.05 -5.37
N LEU A 264 -12.06 19.12 -4.59
CA LEU A 264 -12.86 19.44 -3.41
C LEU A 264 -12.09 20.26 -2.37
N GLU A 265 -10.82 19.90 -2.11
CA GLU A 265 -9.93 20.68 -1.24
C GLU A 265 -9.78 22.12 -1.77
N SER A 266 -9.56 22.29 -3.08
CA SER A 266 -9.33 23.61 -3.68
C SER A 266 -10.53 24.55 -3.66
N ILE A 267 -11.75 24.02 -3.63
CA ILE A 267 -13.00 24.80 -3.54
C ILE A 267 -13.50 24.98 -2.10
N GLY A 268 -12.72 24.58 -1.09
CA GLY A 268 -13.09 24.71 0.32
C GLY A 268 -14.06 23.63 0.83
N GLU A 269 -14.30 22.58 0.04
CA GLU A 269 -15.15 21.42 0.40
C GLU A 269 -14.31 20.16 0.69
N GLY A 270 -13.09 20.36 1.22
CA GLY A 270 -12.13 19.29 1.49
C GLY A 270 -12.68 18.18 2.40
N LEU A 271 -12.31 16.92 2.09
CA LEU A 271 -12.78 15.75 2.81
C LEU A 271 -11.77 15.29 3.86
N PRO A 272 -12.21 14.89 5.06
CA PRO A 272 -11.32 14.32 6.06
C PRO A 272 -10.73 12.99 5.56
N THR A 273 -9.40 12.84 5.63
CA THR A 273 -8.72 11.65 5.10
C THR A 273 -8.80 10.43 6.02
N ALA A 274 -9.25 10.59 7.27
CA ALA A 274 -9.33 9.53 8.27
C ALA A 274 -10.16 8.32 7.81
N GLY A 275 -11.25 8.55 7.09
CA GLY A 275 -12.14 7.51 6.53
C GLY A 275 -11.78 7.07 5.10
N LEU A 276 -10.77 7.70 4.49
CA LEU A 276 -10.32 7.39 3.14
C LEU A 276 -9.19 6.33 3.16
N PRO A 277 -8.91 5.69 2.01
CA PRO A 277 -7.78 4.78 1.85
C PRO A 277 -6.48 5.36 2.39
N LEU A 278 -5.59 4.51 2.90
CA LEU A 278 -4.38 4.94 3.62
C LEU A 278 -3.52 5.96 2.85
N ALA A 279 -3.45 5.80 1.52
CA ALA A 279 -2.77 6.72 0.60
C ALA A 279 -3.15 8.20 0.81
N PHE A 280 -4.42 8.50 1.10
CA PHE A 280 -4.89 9.89 1.30
C PHE A 280 -4.29 10.54 2.54
N SER A 281 -3.78 9.76 3.50
CA SER A 281 -3.13 10.31 4.71
C SER A 281 -1.90 11.16 4.37
N HIS A 282 -1.24 10.92 3.24
CA HIS A 282 -0.12 11.75 2.79
C HIS A 282 -0.50 13.22 2.59
N ALA A 283 -1.73 13.49 2.18
CA ALA A 283 -2.20 14.85 1.94
C ALA A 283 -2.25 15.68 3.24
N GLU A 284 -2.43 15.03 4.39
CA GLU A 284 -2.43 15.67 5.71
C GLU A 284 -1.04 15.82 6.32
N LEU A 285 0.03 15.29 5.70
CA LEU A 285 1.40 15.49 6.19
C LEU A 285 1.95 16.89 5.86
N ARG A 286 1.23 17.66 5.04
CA ARG A 286 1.63 18.99 4.58
C ARG A 286 1.45 20.03 5.69
N ASP A 287 2.22 21.11 5.63
CA ASP A 287 2.16 22.20 6.62
C ASP A 287 0.84 22.99 6.61
N THR A 288 0.03 22.84 5.55
CA THR A 288 -1.31 23.42 5.44
C THR A 288 -2.34 22.70 6.30
N ALA A 289 -2.09 21.44 6.66
CA ALA A 289 -2.99 20.65 7.47
C ALA A 289 -2.94 21.05 8.95
N GLY A 290 -4.06 20.89 9.65
CA GLY A 290 -4.11 21.07 11.09
C GLY A 290 -3.23 20.04 11.81
N TRP A 291 -2.52 20.45 12.87
CA TRP A 291 -1.55 19.57 13.54
C TRP A 291 -2.16 18.25 14.07
N LYS A 292 -3.43 18.26 14.49
CA LYS A 292 -4.13 17.00 14.86
C LYS A 292 -4.24 16.04 13.68
N ALA A 293 -4.60 16.54 12.49
CA ALA A 293 -4.71 15.73 11.28
C ALA A 293 -3.34 15.21 10.83
N GLN A 294 -2.29 16.05 10.92
CA GLN A 294 -0.90 15.63 10.70
C GLN A 294 -0.51 14.46 11.61
N ILE A 295 -0.83 14.55 12.90
CA ILE A 295 -0.55 13.47 13.86
C ILE A 295 -1.30 12.19 13.48
N GLU A 296 -2.62 12.26 13.28
CA GLU A 296 -3.42 11.07 12.95
C GLU A 296 -2.98 10.42 11.63
N ALA A 297 -2.60 11.22 10.63
CA ALA A 297 -2.05 10.73 9.37
C ALA A 297 -0.67 10.09 9.55
N ALA A 298 0.24 10.74 10.26
CA ALA A 298 1.57 10.20 10.53
C ALA A 298 1.51 8.90 11.32
N GLU A 299 0.63 8.80 12.32
CA GLU A 299 0.42 7.57 13.06
C GLU A 299 -0.10 6.44 12.14
N ARG A 300 -1.11 6.71 11.30
CA ARG A 300 -1.65 5.71 10.34
C ARG A 300 -0.57 5.19 9.39
N LEU A 301 0.25 6.10 8.85
CA LEU A 301 1.33 5.76 7.91
C LEU A 301 2.51 5.06 8.60
N ALA A 302 2.89 5.49 9.81
CA ALA A 302 3.95 4.86 10.60
C ALA A 302 3.56 3.45 11.06
N ARG A 303 2.29 3.25 11.45
CA ARG A 303 1.74 1.93 11.76
C ARG A 303 1.83 0.97 10.57
N ALA A 304 1.61 1.49 9.36
CA ALA A 304 1.78 0.76 8.11
C ALA A 304 3.25 0.67 7.64
N GLY A 305 4.21 1.23 8.38
CA GLY A 305 5.63 1.16 8.03
C GLY A 305 5.99 1.78 6.67
N VAL A 306 5.18 2.71 6.16
CA VAL A 306 5.39 3.34 4.84
C VAL A 306 6.08 4.70 4.91
N ILE A 307 6.26 5.25 6.12
CA ILE A 307 7.07 6.44 6.39
C ILE A 307 8.18 6.12 7.38
N ASP A 308 9.27 6.88 7.34
CA ASP A 308 10.34 6.78 8.32
C ASP A 308 9.84 7.20 9.72
N PRO A 309 10.13 6.45 10.79
CA PRO A 309 9.73 6.81 12.16
C PRO A 309 10.17 8.22 12.60
N ASN A 310 11.23 8.79 12.00
CA ASN A 310 11.67 10.15 12.28
C ASN A 310 10.68 11.21 11.81
N VAL A 311 9.85 10.93 10.79
CA VAL A 311 8.76 11.83 10.37
C VAL A 311 7.74 11.95 11.51
N LEU A 312 7.34 10.83 12.11
CA LEU A 312 6.45 10.82 13.27
C LEU A 312 7.07 11.54 14.47
N LEU A 313 8.35 11.29 14.75
CA LEU A 313 9.10 12.00 15.80
C LEU A 313 9.06 13.52 15.59
N GLY A 314 9.34 13.99 14.37
CA GLY A 314 9.30 15.41 14.02
C GLY A 314 7.92 16.03 14.27
N ILE A 315 6.85 15.37 13.81
CA ILE A 315 5.47 15.85 14.01
C ILE A 315 5.08 15.87 15.49
N TYR A 316 5.44 14.84 16.25
CA TYR A 316 5.15 14.76 17.68
C TYR A 316 5.89 15.82 18.49
N THR A 317 7.09 16.22 18.08
CA THR A 317 7.94 17.17 18.83
C THR A 317 7.82 18.61 18.32
N ALA A 318 7.05 18.85 17.26
CA ALA A 318 6.90 20.17 16.65
C ALA A 318 6.29 21.22 17.59
N ARG A 319 5.37 20.82 18.49
CA ARG A 319 4.60 21.74 19.35
C ARG A 319 4.25 21.08 20.69
N LEU A 320 3.87 21.89 21.68
CA LEU A 320 3.30 21.37 22.93
C LEU A 320 1.85 20.89 22.70
N PRO A 321 1.37 19.83 23.40
CA PRO A 321 0.01 19.33 23.27
C PRO A 321 -1.03 20.44 23.42
N ALA A 322 -1.94 20.54 22.45
CA ALA A 322 -2.90 21.64 22.40
C ALA A 322 -4.09 21.46 23.37
N ALA A 323 -4.38 20.23 23.79
CA ALA A 323 -5.45 19.90 24.72
C ALA A 323 -5.11 18.60 25.49
N SER A 324 -6.07 18.07 26.24
CA SER A 324 -5.97 16.75 26.88
C SER A 324 -6.83 15.72 26.15
N GLY A 325 -6.49 14.43 26.29
CA GLY A 325 -7.24 13.31 25.72
C GLY A 325 -6.79 12.88 24.31
N GLY A 326 -7.06 11.62 23.98
CA GLY A 326 -6.78 11.04 22.65
C GLY A 326 -5.33 11.21 22.21
N VAL A 327 -5.15 11.71 20.99
CA VAL A 327 -3.85 12.08 20.38
C VAL A 327 -2.95 12.87 21.35
N TRP A 328 -3.51 13.82 22.08
CA TRP A 328 -2.70 14.74 22.89
C TRP A 328 -2.04 14.05 24.08
N ASN A 329 -2.70 13.07 24.69
CA ASN A 329 -2.09 12.27 25.76
C ASN A 329 -0.95 11.40 25.21
N ARG A 330 -1.06 10.90 23.97
CA ARG A 330 0.03 10.17 23.31
C ARG A 330 1.23 11.07 23.09
N VAL A 331 1.01 12.25 22.50
CA VAL A 331 2.07 13.24 22.27
C VAL A 331 2.73 13.66 23.59
N GLU A 332 1.95 13.95 24.62
CA GLU A 332 2.49 14.34 25.94
C GLU A 332 3.36 13.23 26.56
N ALA A 333 2.89 11.99 26.55
CA ALA A 333 3.64 10.86 27.10
C ALA A 333 4.94 10.61 26.33
N PHE A 334 4.87 10.70 24.99
CA PHE A 334 6.03 10.58 24.11
C PHE A 334 7.06 11.67 24.39
N GLN A 335 6.65 12.95 24.44
CA GLN A 335 7.55 14.08 24.67
C GLN A 335 8.20 14.03 26.06
N ARG A 336 7.44 13.65 27.10
CA ARG A 336 7.98 13.47 28.46
C ARG A 336 9.06 12.39 28.49
N PHE A 337 8.82 11.28 27.82
CA PHE A 337 9.80 10.20 27.69
C PHE A 337 11.03 10.64 26.89
N GLU A 338 10.83 11.27 25.73
CA GLU A 338 11.93 11.75 24.88
C GLU A 338 12.82 12.74 25.64
N THR A 339 12.21 13.70 26.36
CA THR A 339 12.94 14.66 27.21
C THR A 339 13.78 13.95 28.27
N ALA A 340 13.22 12.95 28.95
CA ALA A 340 13.95 12.17 29.95
C ALA A 340 15.13 11.40 29.33
N LEU A 341 14.94 10.84 28.14
CA LEU A 341 15.95 10.13 27.39
C LEU A 341 17.04 11.07 26.83
N ALA A 342 16.68 12.28 26.43
CA ALA A 342 17.61 13.33 25.99
C ALA A 342 18.48 13.84 27.14
N ALA A 343 17.90 13.96 28.35
CA ALA A 343 18.64 14.29 29.56
C ALA A 343 19.56 13.16 30.06
N GLY A 344 19.38 11.93 29.56
CA GLY A 344 20.15 10.76 29.99
C GLY A 344 19.90 10.34 31.44
N ASP A 345 18.74 10.70 32.02
CA ASP A 345 18.37 10.39 33.40
C ASP A 345 17.69 9.00 33.48
N PRO A 346 18.35 7.95 34.02
CA PRO A 346 17.77 6.62 34.08
C PRO A 346 16.52 6.55 34.98
N GLY A 347 16.46 7.38 36.02
CA GLY A 347 15.32 7.43 36.93
C GLY A 347 14.10 8.08 36.27
N ALA A 348 14.29 9.16 35.52
CA ALA A 348 13.21 9.78 34.75
C ALA A 348 12.75 8.87 33.59
N VAL A 349 13.66 8.21 32.90
CA VAL A 349 13.33 7.23 31.85
C VAL A 349 12.53 6.06 32.44
N ALA A 350 12.95 5.50 33.57
CA ALA A 350 12.24 4.41 34.22
C ALA A 350 10.78 4.76 34.58
N ARG A 351 10.49 6.02 34.94
CA ARG A 351 9.13 6.49 35.24
C ARG A 351 8.28 6.78 34.00
N THR A 352 8.90 7.11 32.87
CA THR A 352 8.20 7.62 31.67
C THR A 352 8.06 6.58 30.56
N ILE A 353 8.96 5.59 30.48
CA ILE A 353 8.98 4.56 29.44
C ILE A 353 7.71 3.70 29.43
N GLY A 354 7.20 3.33 30.61
CA GLY A 354 5.96 2.53 30.73
C GLY A 354 4.74 3.26 30.17
N PRO A 355 4.41 4.47 30.66
CA PRO A 355 3.32 5.28 30.12
C PRO A 355 3.47 5.58 28.62
N ALA A 356 4.67 5.91 28.14
CA ALA A 356 4.91 6.14 26.72
C ALA A 356 4.65 4.89 25.89
N TRP A 357 5.15 3.74 26.33
CA TRP A 357 4.90 2.45 25.68
C TRP A 357 3.41 2.11 25.59
N GLN A 358 2.66 2.30 26.67
CA GLN A 358 1.20 2.06 26.68
C GLN A 358 0.47 2.94 25.66
N GLN A 359 0.85 4.21 25.56
CA GLN A 359 0.30 5.13 24.57
C GLN A 359 0.64 4.69 23.14
N MET A 360 1.88 4.26 22.88
CA MET A 360 2.28 3.76 21.55
C MET A 360 1.58 2.44 21.21
N ALA A 361 1.48 1.50 22.15
CA ALA A 361 0.77 0.25 21.96
C ALA A 361 -0.73 0.47 21.67
N SER A 362 -1.36 1.44 22.32
CA SER A 362 -2.77 1.78 22.06
C SER A 362 -3.05 2.29 20.64
N ALA A 363 -2.02 2.77 19.93
CA ALA A 363 -2.07 3.23 18.55
C ALA A 363 -1.30 2.30 17.59
N GLU A 364 -0.85 1.13 18.07
CA GLU A 364 -0.05 0.15 17.31
C GLU A 364 1.28 0.71 16.75
N LEU A 365 1.90 1.63 17.49
CA LEU A 365 3.16 2.32 17.16
C LEU A 365 4.38 1.74 17.90
N GLU A 366 4.27 0.51 18.40
CA GLU A 366 5.33 -0.14 19.18
C GLU A 366 6.63 -0.26 18.41
N LEU A 367 6.54 -0.66 17.14
CA LEU A 367 7.73 -0.86 16.30
C LEU A 367 8.41 0.47 15.93
N PRO A 368 7.71 1.51 15.42
CA PRO A 368 8.31 2.82 15.24
C PRO A 368 8.99 3.35 16.51
N PHE A 369 8.33 3.20 17.67
CA PHE A 369 8.90 3.61 18.95
C PHE A 369 10.18 2.84 19.31
N ALA A 370 10.20 1.51 19.10
CA ALA A 370 11.38 0.68 19.31
C ALA A 370 12.54 1.05 18.37
N ILE A 371 12.26 1.30 17.08
CA ILE A 371 13.26 1.72 16.10
C ILE A 371 13.91 3.04 16.51
N LEU A 372 13.12 4.01 16.98
CA LEU A 372 13.62 5.33 17.37
C LEU A 372 14.49 5.30 18.63
N PHE A 373 14.13 4.48 19.62
CA PHE A 373 14.65 4.68 20.98
C PHE A 373 15.37 3.49 21.61
N ALA A 374 15.17 2.26 21.13
CA ALA A 374 15.68 1.07 21.82
C ALA A 374 17.21 1.11 22.03
N GLU A 375 17.97 1.55 21.03
CA GLU A 375 19.44 1.66 21.12
C GLU A 375 19.86 2.60 22.27
N ARG A 376 19.25 3.79 22.36
CA ARG A 376 19.54 4.79 23.40
C ARG A 376 19.10 4.32 24.78
N ILE A 377 17.93 3.68 24.89
CA ILE A 377 17.41 3.13 26.14
C ILE A 377 18.36 2.07 26.69
N ASN A 378 18.86 1.17 25.84
CA ASN A 378 19.75 0.07 26.23
C ASN A 378 21.14 0.52 26.73
N ARG A 379 21.51 1.78 26.54
CA ARG A 379 22.75 2.36 27.09
C ARG A 379 22.59 2.84 28.53
N LEU A 380 21.36 2.96 29.03
CA LEU A 380 21.08 3.42 30.37
C LEU A 380 21.09 2.25 31.37
N PRO A 381 21.58 2.46 32.60
CA PRO A 381 21.55 1.45 33.65
C PRO A 381 20.14 1.33 34.27
N LEU A 382 19.17 0.86 33.49
CA LEU A 382 17.82 0.59 33.97
C LEU A 382 17.77 -0.68 34.82
N THR A 383 16.80 -0.76 35.72
CA THR A 383 16.59 -1.93 36.60
C THR A 383 15.11 -2.24 36.76
N GLY A 384 14.78 -3.47 37.16
CA GLY A 384 13.40 -3.87 37.45
C GLY A 384 12.52 -3.90 36.20
N GLU A 385 11.28 -3.41 36.33
CA GLU A 385 10.30 -3.43 35.23
C GLU A 385 10.73 -2.59 34.01
N ALA A 386 11.44 -1.48 34.25
CA ALA A 386 11.94 -0.62 33.17
C ALA A 386 13.01 -1.33 32.31
N ASP A 387 13.87 -2.12 32.93
CA ASP A 387 14.87 -2.95 32.23
C ASP A 387 14.21 -4.08 31.44
N ALA A 388 13.20 -4.75 32.00
CA ALA A 388 12.44 -5.77 31.28
C ALA A 388 11.71 -5.17 30.05
N LEU A 389 11.14 -3.97 30.17
CA LEU A 389 10.53 -3.27 29.04
C LEU A 389 11.57 -2.81 28.01
N ALA A 390 12.70 -2.28 28.46
CA ALA A 390 13.83 -1.92 27.58
C ALA A 390 14.31 -3.13 26.76
N PHE A 391 14.40 -4.30 27.39
CA PHE A 391 14.75 -5.53 26.70
C PHE A 391 13.72 -5.92 25.62
N ARG A 392 12.41 -5.84 25.93
CA ARG A 392 11.35 -6.10 24.93
C ARG A 392 11.40 -5.11 23.75
N LEU A 393 11.66 -3.84 24.02
CA LEU A 393 11.86 -2.82 22.98
C LEU A 393 13.09 -3.15 22.11
N ALA A 394 14.19 -3.58 22.72
CA ALA A 394 15.37 -4.03 22.01
C ALA A 394 15.07 -5.20 21.07
N LEU A 395 14.23 -6.15 21.49
CA LEU A 395 13.82 -7.28 20.66
C LEU A 395 12.95 -6.89 19.46
N LEU A 396 12.32 -5.71 19.49
CA LEU A 396 11.57 -5.16 18.37
C LEU A 396 12.42 -4.30 17.43
N SER A 397 13.64 -3.93 17.83
CA SER A 397 14.51 -3.03 17.05
C SER A 397 15.48 -3.79 16.13
N PRO A 398 16.27 -3.08 15.30
CA PRO A 398 17.37 -3.68 14.54
C PRO A 398 18.37 -4.47 15.41
N ASP A 399 18.51 -4.12 16.70
CA ASP A 399 19.50 -4.69 17.64
C ASP A 399 19.03 -5.98 18.36
N TYR A 400 17.91 -6.57 17.94
CA TYR A 400 17.26 -7.69 18.66
C TYR A 400 18.21 -8.85 19.00
N GLU A 401 19.07 -9.27 18.07
CA GLU A 401 20.01 -10.37 18.28
C GLU A 401 21.11 -9.98 19.28
N ALA A 402 21.66 -8.78 19.14
CA ALA A 402 22.69 -8.27 20.04
C ALA A 402 22.15 -8.11 21.47
N ALA A 403 20.90 -7.65 21.61
CA ALA A 403 20.21 -7.57 22.90
C ALA A 403 20.00 -8.96 23.52
N ALA A 404 19.56 -9.94 22.72
CA ALA A 404 19.36 -11.31 23.17
C ALA A 404 20.66 -12.00 23.63
N ILE A 405 21.80 -11.69 23.01
CA ILE A 405 23.12 -12.23 23.42
C ILE A 405 23.54 -11.68 24.78
N ARG A 406 23.26 -10.41 25.07
CA ARG A 406 23.66 -9.76 26.33
C ARG A 406 22.75 -10.11 27.51
N ARG A 407 21.49 -10.48 27.26
CA ARG A 407 20.50 -10.75 28.30
C ARG A 407 20.76 -12.10 28.98
N VAL A 408 20.87 -12.08 30.32
CA VAL A 408 20.89 -13.29 31.16
C VAL A 408 19.64 -13.31 32.00
N THR A 409 18.90 -14.41 31.96
CA THR A 409 17.59 -14.51 32.60
C THR A 409 17.22 -15.95 32.95
N SER A 410 16.48 -16.12 34.05
CA SER A 410 15.86 -17.40 34.40
C SER A 410 14.42 -17.52 33.90
N ASP A 411 13.81 -16.39 33.50
CA ASP A 411 12.41 -16.31 33.09
C ASP A 411 12.13 -17.16 31.83
N PRO A 412 11.14 -18.07 31.84
CA PRO A 412 10.82 -18.92 30.70
C PRO A 412 10.41 -18.14 29.44
N MET A 413 9.71 -17.00 29.60
CA MET A 413 9.29 -16.18 28.46
C MET A 413 10.49 -15.50 27.81
N GLU A 414 11.35 -14.85 28.59
CA GLU A 414 12.56 -14.24 28.05
C GLU A 414 13.51 -15.27 27.43
N LYS A 415 13.66 -16.46 28.02
CA LYS A 415 14.44 -17.56 27.40
C LYS A 415 13.91 -17.94 26.03
N PHE A 416 12.59 -18.00 25.88
CA PHE A 416 11.94 -18.27 24.59
C PHE A 416 12.21 -17.15 23.58
N LEU A 417 12.04 -15.89 23.98
CA LEU A 417 12.33 -14.72 23.14
C LEU A 417 13.81 -14.66 22.72
N ILE A 418 14.74 -14.94 23.63
CA ILE A 418 16.17 -15.04 23.32
C ILE A 418 16.44 -16.13 22.29
N GLY A 419 15.81 -17.30 22.45
CA GLY A 419 15.93 -18.40 21.48
C GLY A 419 15.40 -18.02 20.09
N LEU A 420 14.26 -17.31 20.02
CA LEU A 420 13.75 -16.75 18.77
C LEU A 420 14.73 -15.77 18.14
N ALA A 421 15.23 -14.80 18.91
CA ALA A 421 16.19 -13.80 18.43
C ALA A 421 17.48 -14.44 17.89
N ARG A 422 17.93 -15.53 18.51
CA ARG A 422 19.11 -16.30 18.09
C ARG A 422 18.82 -17.32 16.97
N GLY A 423 17.55 -17.46 16.57
CA GLY A 423 17.12 -18.39 15.52
C GLY A 423 17.12 -19.86 15.90
N SER A 424 17.15 -20.21 17.19
CA SER A 424 17.12 -21.60 17.65
C SER A 424 16.38 -21.76 18.98
N LEU A 425 15.39 -22.66 18.97
CA LEU A 425 14.62 -23.05 20.15
C LEU A 425 14.98 -24.45 20.66
N GLN A 426 16.19 -24.94 20.34
CA GLN A 426 16.65 -26.24 20.80
C GLN A 426 16.78 -26.25 22.33
N GLY A 427 16.03 -27.15 22.99
CA GLY A 427 16.02 -27.25 24.46
C GLY A 427 15.26 -26.14 25.18
N VAL A 428 14.54 -25.28 24.46
CA VAL A 428 13.72 -24.21 25.03
C VAL A 428 12.25 -24.63 25.04
N SER A 429 11.61 -24.56 26.21
CA SER A 429 10.18 -24.86 26.36
C SER A 429 9.32 -23.70 25.87
N ALA A 430 8.19 -24.00 25.23
CA ALA A 430 7.24 -23.00 24.75
C ALA A 430 6.32 -22.51 25.90
N PRO A 431 6.38 -21.23 26.31
CA PRO A 431 5.68 -20.72 27.50
C PRO A 431 4.20 -20.36 27.27
N SER A 432 3.70 -20.37 26.03
CA SER A 432 2.34 -19.93 25.68
C SER A 432 1.71 -20.75 24.54
N SER A 433 0.44 -20.50 24.21
CA SER A 433 -0.22 -21.08 23.03
C SER A 433 0.46 -20.64 21.73
N MET A 434 0.71 -19.33 21.57
CA MET A 434 1.42 -18.79 20.40
C MET A 434 2.84 -19.36 20.30
N ALA A 435 3.57 -19.46 21.43
CA ALA A 435 4.90 -20.06 21.44
C ALA A 435 4.90 -21.52 20.95
N ARG A 436 3.84 -22.29 21.25
CA ARG A 436 3.68 -23.67 20.76
C ARG A 436 3.43 -23.75 19.25
N LEU A 437 2.84 -22.72 18.65
CA LEU A 437 2.67 -22.63 17.19
C LEU A 437 3.97 -22.22 16.50
N ILE A 438 4.77 -21.35 17.13
CA ILE A 438 6.04 -20.86 16.57
C ILE A 438 7.14 -21.92 16.68
N ALA A 439 7.23 -22.61 17.83
CA ALA A 439 8.36 -23.48 18.17
C ALA A 439 8.72 -24.53 17.10
N PRO A 440 7.76 -25.26 16.49
CA PRO A 440 8.10 -26.29 15.50
C PRO A 440 8.88 -25.74 14.30
N ALA A 441 8.55 -24.53 13.83
CA ALA A 441 9.24 -23.91 12.69
C ALA A 441 10.72 -23.61 13.00
N PHE A 442 11.06 -23.28 14.25
CA PHE A 442 12.43 -22.97 14.70
C PHE A 442 13.23 -24.20 15.14
N GLN A 443 12.57 -25.32 15.43
CA GLN A 443 13.23 -26.58 15.79
C GLN A 443 13.49 -27.45 14.57
N ARG A 444 12.45 -27.68 13.75
CA ARG A 444 12.50 -28.51 12.53
C ARG A 444 11.51 -27.94 11.51
N PRO A 445 11.90 -26.91 10.74
CA PRO A 445 11.01 -26.32 9.74
C PRO A 445 10.57 -27.39 8.73
N SER A 446 9.27 -27.47 8.49
CA SER A 446 8.69 -28.40 7.52
C SER A 446 7.62 -27.70 6.69
N PRO A 447 8.00 -27.09 5.55
CA PRO A 447 7.05 -26.46 4.64
C PRO A 447 5.98 -27.43 4.12
N PRO A 448 4.75 -26.95 3.83
CA PRO A 448 3.72 -27.72 3.14
C PRO A 448 4.19 -28.23 1.77
N ALA A 449 3.66 -29.38 1.34
CA ALA A 449 4.06 -30.02 0.08
C ALA A 449 3.81 -29.15 -1.15
N GLU A 450 2.70 -28.41 -1.19
CA GLU A 450 2.38 -27.44 -2.26
C GLU A 450 3.42 -26.32 -2.38
N ILE A 451 3.98 -25.85 -1.27
CA ILE A 451 5.03 -24.81 -1.29
C ILE A 451 6.36 -25.42 -1.70
N LYS A 452 6.66 -26.65 -1.28
CA LYS A 452 7.85 -27.37 -1.75
C LYS A 452 7.86 -27.49 -3.27
N ALA A 453 6.71 -27.83 -3.87
CA ALA A 453 6.58 -27.88 -5.33
C ALA A 453 6.92 -26.53 -6.00
N LEU A 454 6.48 -25.40 -5.44
CA LEU A 454 6.85 -24.07 -5.95
C LEU A 454 8.36 -23.82 -5.85
N LEU A 455 8.99 -24.23 -4.75
CA LEU A 455 10.44 -24.08 -4.56
C LEU A 455 11.24 -24.95 -5.53
N ASP A 456 10.78 -26.18 -5.77
CA ASP A 456 11.39 -27.10 -6.76
C ASP A 456 11.31 -26.52 -8.19
N ASP A 457 10.24 -25.76 -8.49
CA ASP A 457 10.03 -25.04 -9.76
C ASP A 457 10.75 -23.67 -9.82
N ASN A 458 11.57 -23.32 -8.83
CA ASN A 458 12.22 -22.00 -8.69
C ASN A 458 11.23 -20.81 -8.61
N ARG A 459 10.01 -21.02 -8.12
CA ARG A 459 8.95 -19.99 -7.96
C ARG A 459 8.98 -19.38 -6.55
N LEU A 460 10.15 -18.89 -6.12
CA LEU A 460 10.38 -18.38 -4.76
C LEU A 460 9.43 -17.22 -4.39
N GLY A 461 9.17 -16.28 -5.30
CA GLY A 461 8.29 -15.13 -5.03
C GLY A 461 6.87 -15.56 -4.67
N GLU A 462 6.34 -16.54 -5.38
CA GLU A 462 5.01 -17.09 -5.09
C GLU A 462 4.99 -17.90 -3.80
N ALA A 463 6.06 -18.64 -3.50
CA ALA A 463 6.21 -19.33 -2.23
C ALA A 463 6.22 -18.35 -1.05
N LEU A 464 6.87 -17.20 -1.20
CA LEU A 464 6.88 -16.12 -0.20
C LEU A 464 5.49 -15.52 -0.01
N LEU A 465 4.81 -15.11 -1.10
CA LEU A 465 3.44 -14.55 -1.02
C LEU A 465 2.48 -15.52 -0.32
N ARG A 466 2.51 -16.81 -0.68
CA ARG A 466 1.67 -17.82 -0.02
C ARG A 466 2.04 -18.06 1.44
N ALA A 467 3.31 -17.90 1.82
CA ALA A 467 3.72 -17.97 3.22
C ALA A 467 3.17 -16.79 4.03
N MET A 468 3.17 -15.60 3.43
CA MET A 468 2.62 -14.37 4.02
C MET A 468 1.12 -14.49 4.25
N ASP A 469 0.35 -14.89 3.23
CA ASP A 469 -1.10 -15.16 3.35
C ASP A 469 -1.39 -16.19 4.45
N ARG A 470 -0.62 -17.29 4.49
CA ARG A 470 -0.76 -18.32 5.54
C ARG A 470 -0.58 -17.72 6.93
N ILE A 471 0.47 -16.96 7.17
CA ILE A 471 0.70 -16.34 8.48
C ILE A 471 -0.42 -15.36 8.82
N ALA A 472 -0.85 -14.54 7.85
CA ALA A 472 -1.96 -13.61 8.03
C ALA A 472 -3.25 -14.34 8.42
N ARG A 473 -3.62 -15.43 7.73
CA ARG A 473 -4.75 -16.28 8.10
C ARG A 473 -4.59 -16.93 9.48
N GLY A 474 -3.36 -17.32 9.82
CA GLY A 474 -3.04 -17.92 11.11
C GLY A 474 -3.31 -17.00 12.31
N LEU A 475 -3.20 -15.69 12.11
CA LEU A 475 -3.53 -14.67 13.11
C LEU A 475 -5.04 -14.56 13.39
N HIS A 476 -5.89 -14.97 12.43
CA HIS A 476 -7.35 -14.90 12.54
C HIS A 476 -8.00 -16.25 12.93
N GLY A 477 -7.24 -17.16 13.54
CA GLY A 477 -7.77 -18.37 14.18
C GLY A 477 -7.25 -19.69 13.63
N GLU A 478 -6.60 -19.70 12.46
CA GLU A 478 -6.04 -20.91 11.87
C GLU A 478 -4.58 -21.13 12.27
N GLY A 479 -4.31 -21.28 13.57
CA GLY A 479 -2.96 -21.22 14.15
C GLY A 479 -1.90 -22.12 13.51
N ARG A 480 -2.29 -23.24 12.89
CA ARG A 480 -1.38 -24.11 12.12
C ARG A 480 -0.66 -23.35 11.00
N PHE A 481 -1.31 -22.38 10.36
CA PHE A 481 -0.69 -21.64 9.27
C PHE A 481 0.45 -20.72 9.70
N VAL A 482 0.49 -20.32 10.99
CA VAL A 482 1.65 -19.62 11.56
C VAL A 482 2.88 -20.52 11.48
N THR A 483 2.74 -21.79 11.90
CA THR A 483 3.82 -22.78 11.82
C THR A 483 4.25 -23.05 10.39
N ASP A 484 3.28 -23.24 9.48
CA ASP A 484 3.54 -23.53 8.08
C ASP A 484 4.29 -22.38 7.40
N GLY A 485 3.81 -21.14 7.52
CA GLY A 485 4.44 -19.99 6.88
C GLY A 485 5.82 -19.66 7.46
N LEU A 486 6.01 -19.72 8.78
CA LEU A 486 7.34 -19.57 9.39
C LEU A 486 8.31 -20.65 8.93
N SER A 487 7.84 -21.89 8.75
CA SER A 487 8.66 -22.98 8.22
C SER A 487 9.11 -22.70 6.79
N VAL A 488 8.24 -22.12 5.94
CA VAL A 488 8.61 -21.70 4.58
C VAL A 488 9.72 -20.65 4.64
N LEU A 489 9.51 -19.56 5.40
CA LEU A 489 10.49 -18.46 5.49
C LEU A 489 11.88 -18.97 5.92
N ARG A 490 11.93 -19.84 6.93
CA ARG A 490 13.19 -20.44 7.38
C ARG A 490 13.81 -21.37 6.35
N GLN A 491 13.01 -22.20 5.67
CA GLN A 491 13.50 -23.12 4.64
C GLN A 491 14.18 -22.37 3.48
N VAL A 492 13.66 -21.19 3.12
CA VAL A 492 14.18 -20.38 2.01
C VAL A 492 15.27 -19.37 2.44
N GLY A 493 15.74 -19.46 3.69
CA GLY A 493 16.84 -18.64 4.21
C GLY A 493 16.45 -17.23 4.66
N MET A 494 15.16 -16.91 4.79
CA MET A 494 14.66 -15.64 5.33
C MET A 494 14.75 -15.61 6.86
N GLU A 495 15.95 -15.87 7.40
CA GLU A 495 16.18 -16.03 8.83
C GLU A 495 15.86 -14.77 9.62
N ASP A 496 16.38 -13.61 9.20
CA ASP A 496 16.14 -12.34 9.90
C ASP A 496 14.63 -12.00 9.96
N VAL A 497 13.95 -12.11 8.82
CA VAL A 497 12.50 -11.88 8.73
C VAL A 497 11.74 -12.87 9.62
N SER A 498 12.09 -14.15 9.59
CA SER A 498 11.43 -15.18 10.40
C SER A 498 11.57 -14.91 11.91
N ARG A 499 12.75 -14.48 12.35
CA ARG A 499 13.04 -14.17 13.76
C ARG A 499 12.29 -12.93 14.22
N ARG A 500 12.37 -11.84 13.46
CA ARG A 500 11.64 -10.60 13.75
C ARG A 500 10.13 -10.83 13.78
N LEU A 501 9.61 -11.57 12.80
CA LEU A 501 8.18 -11.92 12.77
C LEU A 501 7.78 -12.74 14.00
N ALA A 502 8.54 -13.76 14.38
CA ALA A 502 8.25 -14.56 15.56
C ALA A 502 8.31 -13.75 16.86
N LEU A 503 9.25 -12.80 16.97
CA LEU A 503 9.32 -11.87 18.09
C LEU A 503 8.09 -10.95 18.12
N GLN A 504 7.69 -10.39 16.97
CA GLN A 504 6.52 -9.54 16.86
C GLN A 504 5.22 -10.30 17.18
N LEU A 505 5.09 -11.56 16.75
CA LEU A 505 3.96 -12.44 17.11
C LEU A 505 3.85 -12.67 18.63
N MET A 506 4.97 -12.63 19.34
CA MET A 506 5.02 -12.82 20.79
C MET A 506 4.86 -11.52 21.58
N LEU A 507 5.27 -10.38 21.00
CA LEU A 507 5.40 -9.10 21.72
C LEU A 507 4.34 -8.06 21.36
N LEU A 508 3.77 -8.10 20.16
CA LEU A 508 2.78 -7.13 19.72
C LEU A 508 1.38 -7.64 20.07
N GLU A 509 0.63 -6.85 20.84
CA GLU A 509 -0.78 -7.12 21.13
C GLU A 509 -1.63 -6.62 19.95
N ARG A 510 -1.84 -7.45 18.93
CA ARG A 510 -2.80 -7.12 17.87
C ARG A 510 -4.20 -7.52 18.34
N ARG A 511 -4.94 -6.55 18.86
CA ARG A 511 -6.37 -6.70 19.16
C ARG A 511 -7.10 -6.77 17.82
N GLY A 512 -7.47 -7.99 17.42
CA GLY A 512 -8.48 -8.22 16.39
C GLY A 512 -9.85 -7.82 16.89
#